data_AF-A0A7C1H2E9-F1
#
_entry.id   AF-A0A7C1H2E9-F1
#
_cell.length_a   1.000
_cell.length_b   1.000
_cell.length_c   1.000
_cell.angle_alpha   90.00
_cell.angle_beta   90.00
_cell.angle_gamma   90.00
#
_symmetry.space_group_name_H-M   'P 1'
#
loop_
_entity.id
_entity.type
_entity.pdbx_description
1 polymer ?
#
loop_
_entity_poly.entity_id
_entity_poly.type
_entity_poly.pdbx_seq_one_letter_code
_entity_poly.pdbx_strand_id
1 'polypeptide(L)'
;MCPFSPGQGQDLACHLNFAFFYAKIKDITYIMKLSKLQKYILLACFEKKYSKLDRKVLLHFYNFYKKKHSRDIMVNSITVSIDRLIKKGLLVGFGEITKEKIFIDKVRLTRLGREIAKKLLGEQKKLPLKMGKKS
;
A
#
# COMPACT_ATOMS: atom_id res chain seq x y z
N MET A 1 -54.00 -16.68 10.08
CA MET A 1 -53.08 -17.20 9.04
C MET A 1 -51.65 -16.99 9.52
N CYS A 2 -51.02 -18.07 10.00
CA CYS A 2 -49.57 -18.15 10.17
C CYS A 2 -48.90 -18.37 8.79
N PRO A 3 -47.59 -18.64 8.69
CA PRO A 3 -46.45 -17.71 8.83
C PRO A 3 -45.50 -17.84 7.62
N PHE A 4 -44.53 -16.96 7.38
CA PHE A 4 -43.39 -17.32 6.51
C PHE A 4 -42.10 -16.61 6.94
N SER A 5 -41.25 -17.37 7.62
CA SER A 5 -39.80 -17.36 7.41
C SER A 5 -39.47 -18.80 7.01
N PRO A 6 -38.75 -19.07 5.91
CA PRO A 6 -37.29 -18.93 5.95
C PRO A 6 -36.65 -18.52 4.61
N GLY A 7 -35.43 -17.98 4.69
CA GLY A 7 -34.62 -17.62 3.52
C GLY A 7 -33.15 -17.42 3.87
N GLN A 8 -32.56 -18.36 4.62
CA GLN A 8 -31.11 -18.50 4.74
C GLN A 8 -30.53 -18.75 3.35
N GLY A 9 -29.75 -17.81 2.79
CA GLY A 9 -29.19 -18.03 1.45
C GLY A 9 -28.29 -16.95 0.85
N GLN A 10 -27.92 -15.89 1.56
CA GLN A 10 -27.11 -14.80 0.96
C GLN A 10 -25.82 -14.43 1.69
N ASP A 11 -25.37 -15.18 2.71
CA ASP A 11 -24.19 -14.75 3.49
C ASP A 11 -22.91 -15.58 3.30
N LEU A 12 -22.97 -16.79 2.73
CA LEU A 12 -21.78 -17.64 2.64
C LEU A 12 -20.81 -17.19 1.53
N ALA A 13 -21.28 -16.61 0.43
CA ALA A 13 -20.41 -16.16 -0.67
C ALA A 13 -19.55 -14.93 -0.30
N CYS A 14 -20.07 -14.03 0.54
CA CYS A 14 -19.35 -12.87 1.06
C CYS A 14 -18.31 -13.26 2.11
N HIS A 15 -18.65 -14.22 2.99
CA HIS A 15 -17.74 -14.70 4.03
C HIS A 15 -16.63 -15.62 3.51
N LEU A 16 -16.91 -16.50 2.54
CA LEU A 16 -15.90 -17.37 1.91
C LEU A 16 -14.85 -16.55 1.14
N ASN A 17 -15.27 -15.53 0.40
CA ASN A 17 -14.33 -14.60 -0.25
C ASN A 17 -13.46 -13.84 0.76
N PHE A 18 -14.00 -13.52 1.94
CA PHE A 18 -13.26 -12.80 2.97
C PHE A 18 -12.20 -13.67 3.64
N ALA A 19 -12.51 -14.93 3.94
CA ALA A 19 -11.57 -15.89 4.52
C ALA A 19 -10.46 -16.28 3.54
N PHE A 20 -10.81 -16.51 2.26
CA PHE A 20 -9.84 -16.81 1.20
C PHE A 20 -8.88 -15.62 0.95
N PHE A 21 -9.41 -14.40 1.03
CA PHE A 21 -8.63 -13.16 0.96
C PHE A 21 -7.69 -13.00 2.17
N TYR A 22 -8.13 -13.34 3.37
CA TYR A 22 -7.31 -13.30 4.60
C TYR A 22 -6.19 -14.35 4.62
N ALA A 23 -6.45 -15.56 4.11
CA ALA A 23 -5.43 -16.59 3.94
C ALA A 23 -4.33 -16.12 2.96
N LYS A 24 -4.73 -15.52 1.82
CA LYS A 24 -3.81 -14.93 0.85
C LYS A 24 -2.95 -13.79 1.44
N ILE A 25 -3.50 -13.00 2.38
CA ILE A 25 -2.76 -11.94 3.08
C ILE A 25 -1.65 -12.51 3.99
N LYS A 26 -1.87 -13.66 4.65
CA LYS A 26 -0.85 -14.28 5.53
C LYS A 26 0.38 -14.70 4.72
N ASP A 27 0.20 -15.31 3.55
CA ASP A 27 1.29 -15.75 2.67
C ASP A 27 2.04 -14.57 2.02
N ILE A 28 1.32 -13.51 1.64
CA ILE A 28 1.92 -12.31 1.02
C ILE A 28 2.86 -11.58 2.00
N THR A 29 2.55 -11.55 3.30
CA THR A 29 3.43 -10.93 4.31
C THR A 29 4.72 -11.71 4.59
N TYR A 30 4.75 -13.02 4.37
CA TYR A 30 5.92 -13.86 4.67
C TYR A 30 6.98 -13.86 3.55
N ILE A 31 6.63 -13.42 2.33
CA ILE A 31 7.51 -13.51 1.13
C ILE A 31 8.02 -12.12 0.66
N MET A 32 7.40 -11.01 1.09
CA MET A 32 7.62 -9.71 0.44
C MET A 32 8.73 -8.83 1.06
N LYS A 33 9.93 -8.85 0.47
CA LYS A 33 10.92 -7.78 0.64
C LYS A 33 10.49 -6.51 -0.12
N LEU A 34 9.80 -5.58 0.55
CA LEU A 34 9.50 -4.24 0.02
C LEU A 34 10.70 -3.30 0.15
N SER A 35 10.97 -2.50 -0.90
CA SER A 35 12.04 -1.49 -0.85
C SER A 35 11.71 -0.36 0.12
N LYS A 36 12.72 0.39 0.58
CA LYS A 36 12.53 1.56 1.46
C LYS A 36 11.54 2.58 0.86
N LEU A 37 11.67 2.86 -0.44
CA LEU A 37 10.77 3.74 -1.18
C LEU A 37 9.35 3.17 -1.25
N GLN A 38 9.19 1.87 -1.50
CA GLN A 38 7.86 1.24 -1.52
C GLN A 38 7.17 1.29 -0.15
N LYS A 39 7.93 1.03 0.93
CA LYS A 39 7.41 1.18 2.30
C LYS A 39 6.99 2.62 2.57
N TYR A 40 7.82 3.60 2.18
CA TYR A 40 7.49 5.01 2.31
C TYR A 40 6.19 5.38 1.56
N ILE A 41 6.03 4.93 0.31
CA ILE A 41 4.81 5.20 -0.48
C ILE A 41 3.57 4.64 0.23
N LEU A 42 3.64 3.41 0.76
CA LEU A 42 2.52 2.80 1.48
C LEU A 42 2.17 3.57 2.76
N LEU A 43 3.18 4.00 3.53
CA LEU A 43 2.99 4.79 4.76
C LEU A 43 2.42 6.19 4.46
N ALA A 44 2.97 6.89 3.46
CA ALA A 44 2.47 8.20 3.03
C ALA A 44 1.01 8.14 2.58
N CYS A 45 0.61 7.07 1.90
CA CYS A 45 -0.79 6.86 1.54
C CYS A 45 -1.66 6.51 2.75
N PHE A 46 -1.11 5.82 3.76
CA PHE A 46 -1.82 5.44 4.98
C PHE A 46 -2.12 6.65 5.87
N GLU A 47 -1.16 7.57 6.00
CA GLU A 47 -1.34 8.84 6.73
C GLU A 47 -2.48 9.69 6.17
N LYS A 48 -2.63 9.70 4.84
CA LYS A 48 -3.70 10.42 4.14
C LYS A 48 -5.07 9.72 4.21
N LYS A 49 -5.18 8.57 4.90
CA LYS A 49 -6.34 7.68 5.20
C LYS A 49 -7.29 7.34 4.03
N TYR A 50 -7.86 8.35 3.37
CA TYR A 50 -8.86 8.23 2.31
C TYR A 50 -8.57 9.09 1.08
N SER A 51 -7.65 10.06 1.19
CA SER A 51 -7.31 10.96 0.09
C SER A 51 -6.39 10.29 -0.92
N LYS A 52 -6.60 10.61 -2.20
CA LYS A 52 -5.67 10.24 -3.27
C LYS A 52 -4.36 11.01 -3.03
N LEU A 53 -3.23 10.32 -3.06
CA LEU A 53 -1.92 10.93 -2.88
C LEU A 53 -1.36 11.33 -4.25
N ASP A 54 -1.00 12.60 -4.42
CA ASP A 54 -0.34 13.07 -5.63
C ASP A 54 1.11 12.57 -5.71
N ARG A 55 1.54 12.19 -6.91
CA ARG A 55 2.93 11.76 -7.18
C ARG A 55 3.96 12.79 -6.70
N LYS A 56 3.65 14.10 -6.77
CA LYS A 56 4.53 15.19 -6.34
C LYS A 56 4.94 15.06 -4.87
N VAL A 57 4.05 14.58 -4.00
CA VAL A 57 4.32 14.41 -2.57
C VAL A 57 5.39 13.34 -2.34
N LEU A 58 5.43 12.31 -3.20
CA LEU A 58 6.40 11.22 -3.08
C LEU A 58 7.84 11.67 -3.37
N LEU A 59 8.04 12.78 -4.09
CA LEU A 59 9.37 13.34 -4.30
C LEU A 59 10.01 13.81 -2.98
N HIS A 60 9.21 14.11 -1.96
CA HIS A 60 9.70 14.51 -0.65
C HIS A 60 10.58 13.43 0.01
N PHE A 61 10.40 12.16 -0.37
CA PHE A 61 11.28 11.06 0.04
C PHE A 61 12.77 11.36 -0.22
N TYR A 62 13.08 12.03 -1.33
CA TYR A 62 14.47 12.28 -1.72
C TYR A 62 15.09 13.50 -1.03
N ASN A 63 14.30 14.31 -0.33
CA ASN A 63 14.82 15.47 0.41
C ASN A 63 15.72 15.08 1.58
N PHE A 64 15.57 13.86 2.10
CA PHE A 64 16.38 13.33 3.20
C PHE A 64 17.80 12.90 2.79
N TYR A 65 18.11 12.85 1.49
CA TYR A 65 19.41 12.40 0.99
C TYR A 65 20.35 13.58 0.72
N LYS A 66 21.58 13.51 1.23
CA LYS A 66 22.63 14.54 1.02
C LYS A 66 23.00 14.73 -0.45
N LYS A 67 23.08 13.64 -1.22
CA LYS A 67 23.34 13.67 -2.67
C LYS A 67 22.02 13.46 -3.40
N LYS A 68 21.49 14.51 -4.02
CA LYS A 68 20.27 14.44 -4.82
C LYS A 68 20.57 13.84 -6.18
N HIS A 69 19.77 12.85 -6.58
CA HIS A 69 19.79 12.33 -7.94
C HIS A 69 19.08 13.31 -8.89
N SER A 70 19.29 13.16 -10.20
CA SER A 70 18.54 13.93 -11.20
C SER A 70 17.03 13.70 -11.05
N ARG A 71 16.24 14.74 -11.34
CA ARG A 71 14.78 14.72 -11.21
C ARG A 71 14.16 13.57 -12.00
N ASP A 72 14.68 13.29 -13.19
CA ASP A 72 14.15 12.23 -14.07
C ASP A 72 14.34 10.84 -13.46
N ILE A 73 15.50 10.59 -12.86
CA ILE A 73 15.80 9.33 -12.17
C ILE A 73 14.88 9.13 -10.97
N MET A 74 14.63 10.19 -10.19
CA MET A 74 13.72 10.13 -9.05
C MET A 74 12.29 9.83 -9.47
N VAL A 75 11.79 10.53 -10.50
CA VAL A 75 10.43 10.32 -11.03
C VAL A 75 10.29 8.92 -11.63
N ASN A 76 11.27 8.44 -12.37
CA ASN A 76 11.26 7.09 -12.95
C ASN A 76 11.25 6.02 -11.84
N SER A 77 12.10 6.17 -10.82
CA SER A 77 12.15 5.25 -9.67
C SER A 77 10.83 5.19 -8.90
N ILE A 78 10.17 6.34 -8.69
CA ILE A 78 8.84 6.41 -8.09
C ILE A 78 7.80 5.70 -8.97
N THR A 79 7.83 5.95 -10.29
CA THR A 79 6.90 5.36 -11.25
C THR A 79 7.00 3.83 -11.25
N VAL A 80 8.23 3.30 -11.41
CA VAL A 80 8.50 1.86 -11.34
C VAL A 80 8.07 1.26 -10.00
N SER A 81 8.25 2.01 -8.90
CA SER A 81 7.82 1.56 -7.57
C SER A 81 6.31 1.49 -7.44
N ILE A 82 5.58 2.48 -7.96
CA ILE A 82 4.12 2.51 -8.00
C ILE A 82 3.60 1.36 -8.86
N ASP A 83 4.12 1.16 -10.06
CA ASP A 83 3.68 0.09 -10.97
C ASP A 83 3.85 -1.29 -10.32
N ARG A 84 4.98 -1.52 -9.65
CA ARG A 84 5.22 -2.75 -8.89
C ARG A 84 4.20 -2.93 -7.76
N LEU A 85 3.84 -1.86 -7.05
CA LEU A 85 2.86 -1.92 -5.97
C LEU A 85 1.43 -2.15 -6.48
N ILE A 86 1.09 -1.60 -7.65
CA ILE A 86 -0.18 -1.85 -8.34
C ILE A 86 -0.25 -3.30 -8.83
N LYS A 87 0.81 -3.82 -9.47
CA LYS A 87 0.91 -5.25 -9.87
C LYS A 87 0.73 -6.20 -8.69
N LYS A 88 1.13 -5.79 -7.49
CA LYS A 88 0.97 -6.53 -6.23
C LYS A 88 -0.41 -6.37 -5.58
N GLY A 89 -1.32 -5.58 -6.16
CA GLY A 89 -2.66 -5.33 -5.62
C GLY A 89 -2.68 -4.46 -4.35
N LEU A 90 -1.59 -3.76 -4.03
CA LEU A 90 -1.48 -2.94 -2.82
C LEU A 90 -1.94 -1.49 -3.04
N LEU A 91 -1.82 -1.01 -4.28
CA LEU A 91 -2.20 0.33 -4.69
C LEU A 91 -3.17 0.29 -5.87
N VAL A 92 -3.97 1.35 -5.98
CA VAL A 92 -4.74 1.71 -7.16
C VAL A 92 -4.20 3.03 -7.67
N GLY A 93 -3.81 3.07 -8.94
CA GLY A 93 -3.43 4.30 -9.65
C GLY A 93 -4.64 4.96 -10.28
N PHE A 94 -4.68 6.29 -10.23
CA PHE A 94 -5.62 7.15 -10.94
C PHE A 94 -4.80 8.08 -11.83
N GLY A 95 -5.25 8.25 -13.06
CA GLY A 95 -4.49 9.00 -14.04
C GLY A 95 -5.17 9.00 -15.40
N GLU A 96 -4.46 9.58 -16.35
CA GLU A 96 -4.93 9.75 -17.73
C GLU A 96 -4.31 8.67 -18.61
N ILE A 97 -5.12 8.11 -19.51
CA ILE A 97 -4.63 7.22 -20.56
C ILE A 97 -4.37 8.10 -21.78
N THR A 98 -3.11 8.25 -22.15
CA THR A 98 -2.73 8.95 -23.39
C THR A 98 -2.47 7.93 -24.50
N LYS A 99 -2.30 8.41 -25.74
CA LYS A 99 -2.05 7.55 -26.92
C LYS A 99 -0.82 6.64 -26.74
N GLU A 100 0.14 7.04 -25.92
CA GLU A 100 1.42 6.34 -25.74
C GLU A 100 1.47 5.49 -24.47
N LYS A 101 0.89 5.97 -23.36
CA LYS A 101 1.01 5.30 -22.06
C LYS A 101 -0.03 5.78 -21.04
N ILE A 102 -0.14 5.03 -19.95
CA ILE A 102 -0.94 5.41 -18.80
C ILE A 102 -0.10 6.31 -17.89
N PHE A 103 -0.58 7.52 -17.63
CA PHE A 103 0.06 8.49 -16.75
C PHE A 103 -0.63 8.55 -15.39
N ILE A 104 -0.03 7.94 -14.37
CA ILE A 104 -0.61 7.85 -13.02
C ILE A 104 -0.30 9.10 -12.19
N ASP A 105 -1.25 10.01 -12.06
CA ASP A 105 -1.08 11.22 -11.24
C ASP A 105 -1.25 10.99 -9.74
N LYS A 106 -2.23 10.15 -9.40
CA LYS A 106 -2.63 9.95 -8.01
C LYS A 106 -2.69 8.48 -7.67
N VAL A 107 -2.38 8.14 -6.43
CA VAL A 107 -2.43 6.75 -5.95
C VAL A 107 -3.26 6.66 -4.67
N ARG A 108 -3.91 5.51 -4.47
CA ARG A 108 -4.66 5.18 -3.25
C ARG A 108 -4.36 3.77 -2.81
N LEU A 109 -4.39 3.53 -1.50
CA LEU A 109 -4.30 2.17 -0.96
C LEU A 109 -5.55 1.34 -1.24
N THR A 110 -5.34 0.07 -1.54
CA THR A 110 -6.40 -0.95 -1.50
C THR A 110 -6.65 -1.39 -0.06
N ARG A 111 -7.68 -2.23 0.16
CA ARG A 111 -7.89 -2.88 1.46
C ARG A 111 -6.66 -3.70 1.89
N LEU A 112 -6.07 -4.45 0.95
CA LEU A 112 -4.81 -5.20 1.16
C LEU A 112 -3.66 -4.27 1.54
N GLY A 113 -3.47 -3.18 0.78
CA GLY A 113 -2.42 -2.21 1.04
C GLY A 113 -2.52 -1.58 2.43
N ARG A 114 -3.74 -1.30 2.91
CA ARG A 114 -3.97 -0.75 4.25
C ARG A 114 -3.55 -1.70 5.36
N GLU A 115 -3.92 -2.98 5.27
CA GLU A 115 -3.53 -3.98 6.27
C GLU A 115 -2.00 -4.13 6.34
N ILE A 116 -1.34 -4.13 5.17
CA ILE A 116 0.12 -4.21 5.11
C ILE A 116 0.77 -2.93 5.64
N ALA A 117 0.26 -1.75 5.29
CA ALA A 117 0.78 -0.49 5.82
C ALA A 117 0.63 -0.41 7.36
N LYS A 118 -0.50 -0.88 7.90
CA LYS A 118 -0.72 -0.98 9.35
C LYS A 118 0.28 -1.91 10.03
N LYS A 119 0.57 -3.06 9.41
CA LYS A 119 1.62 -3.99 9.89
C LYS A 119 3.01 -3.36 9.85
N LEU A 120 3.38 -2.72 8.74
CA LEU A 120 4.67 -2.02 8.60
C LEU A 120 4.85 -0.94 9.68
N LEU A 121 3.79 -0.20 10.00
CA LEU A 121 3.80 0.81 11.04
C LEU A 121 3.96 0.18 12.44
N GLY A 122 3.34 -0.98 12.67
CA GLY A 122 3.52 -1.77 13.89
C GLY A 122 4.92 -2.38 14.03
N GLU A 123 5.51 -2.87 12.94
CA GLU A 123 6.91 -3.34 12.91
C GLU A 123 7.89 -2.21 13.20
N GLN A 124 7.65 -1.02 12.63
CA GLN A 124 8.48 0.15 12.88
C GLN A 124 8.42 0.60 14.35
N LYS A 125 7.25 0.48 15.01
CA LYS A 125 7.10 0.78 16.45
C LYS A 125 7.73 -0.27 17.37
N LYS A 126 7.89 -1.51 16.90
CA LYS A 126 8.51 -2.61 17.66
C LYS A 126 10.04 -2.55 17.71
N LEU A 127 10.68 -1.59 17.03
CA LEU A 127 12.13 -1.39 17.15
C LEU A 127 12.49 -1.18 18.62
N PRO A 128 13.17 -2.13 19.28
CA PRO A 128 13.61 -1.92 20.64
C PRO A 128 14.66 -0.82 20.59
N LEU A 129 14.42 0.27 21.31
CA LEU A 129 15.45 1.24 21.63
C LEU A 129 16.58 0.45 22.30
N LYS A 130 17.66 0.16 21.55
CA LYS A 130 18.93 -0.20 22.16
C LYS A 130 19.33 1.01 22.99
N MET A 131 18.94 1.02 24.27
CA MET A 131 19.55 1.86 25.28
C MET A 131 21.02 1.43 25.32
N GLY A 132 21.85 2.15 24.57
CA GLY A 132 23.29 2.02 24.71
C GLY A 132 23.62 2.39 26.16
N LYS A 133 24.07 1.42 26.95
CA LYS A 133 24.84 1.70 28.17
C LYS A 133 25.99 2.60 27.73
N LYS A 134 25.99 3.85 28.18
CA LYS A 134 27.23 4.62 28.27
C LYS A 134 27.84 4.30 29.62
N SER A 135 29.05 3.78 29.52
CA SER A 135 30.05 3.52 30.55
C SER A 135 30.31 4.76 31.41
#